data_AF-A0A0X3Q208-F1
#
_entry.id   AF-A0A0X3Q208-F1
#
_cell.length_a   1.000
_cell.length_b   1.000
_cell.length_c   1.000
_cell.angle_alpha   90.00
_cell.angle_beta   90.00
_cell.angle_gamma   90.00
#
_symmetry.space_group_name_H-M   'P 1'
#
loop_
_entity.id
_entity.type
_entity.pdbx_description
1 polymer ?
#
loop_
_entity_poly.entity_id
_entity_poly.type
_entity_poly.pdbx_seq_one_letter_code
_entity_poly.pdbx_strand_id
1 'polypeptide(L)'
;MEKSIIQLAVGLSISILFLILALALSNWRCGALLNSCLNSPTKDSYQIVGGLLLSAIILDILALVFVIVSCARSMPWPKPTALALTWAGGILSLTAVAYYYSKVDQTYSPLMAVIGMSFALAMAINVTIRMIAANVRK
;
A
#
# COMPACT_ATOMS: atom_id res chain seq x y z
N MET A 1 -12.12 14.17 -14.40
CA MET A 1 -11.30 14.54 -13.22
C MET A 1 -11.77 13.80 -11.96
N GLU A 2 -13.08 13.61 -11.74
CA GLU A 2 -13.61 12.77 -10.65
C GLU A 2 -13.19 11.29 -10.71
N LYS A 3 -13.22 10.67 -11.90
CA LYS A 3 -12.90 9.23 -12.04
C LYS A 3 -11.54 8.84 -11.46
N SER A 4 -10.50 9.64 -11.68
CA SER A 4 -9.16 9.34 -11.14
C SER A 4 -9.08 9.47 -9.62
N ILE A 5 -9.87 10.35 -9.01
CA ILE A 5 -9.92 10.53 -7.56
C ILE A 5 -10.64 9.35 -6.92
N ILE A 6 -11.76 8.91 -7.50
CA ILE A 6 -12.50 7.74 -7.05
C ILE A 6 -11.63 6.48 -7.17
N GLN A 7 -10.91 6.31 -8.28
CA GLN A 7 -9.97 5.20 -8.44
C GLN A 7 -8.87 5.22 -7.36
N LEU A 8 -8.30 6.39 -7.06
CA LEU A 8 -7.28 6.54 -6.04
C LEU A 8 -7.84 6.22 -4.64
N ALA A 9 -9.04 6.70 -4.32
CA ALA A 9 -9.71 6.42 -3.04
C ALA A 9 -9.99 4.93 -2.84
N VAL A 10 -10.52 4.26 -3.87
CA VAL A 10 -10.80 2.82 -3.84
C VAL A 10 -9.49 2.02 -3.70
N GLY A 11 -8.46 2.38 -4.48
CA GLY A 11 -7.14 1.76 -4.40
C GLY A 11 -6.50 1.88 -3.02
N LEU A 12 -6.52 3.08 -2.43
CA LEU A 12 -6.03 3.34 -1.07
C LEU A 12 -6.80 2.54 -0.02
N SER A 13 -8.13 2.51 -0.11
CA SER A 13 -8.97 1.77 0.84
C SER A 13 -8.64 0.27 0.84
N ILE A 14 -8.52 -0.32 -0.35
CA ILE A 14 -8.13 -1.73 -0.49
C ILE A 14 -6.72 -1.95 0.03
N SER A 15 -5.77 -1.07 -0.31
CA SER A 15 -4.38 -1.18 0.15
C SER A 15 -4.28 -1.14 1.68
N ILE A 16 -4.95 -0.19 2.34
CA ILE A 16 -5.00 -0.08 3.80
C ILE A 16 -5.58 -1.35 4.44
N LEU A 17 -6.69 -1.88 3.90
CA LEU A 17 -7.30 -3.11 4.41
C LEU A 17 -6.32 -4.29 4.36
N PHE A 18 -5.61 -4.46 3.24
CA PHE A 18 -4.61 -5.52 3.10
C PHE A 18 -3.41 -5.33 4.01
N LEU A 19 -2.94 -4.09 4.21
CA LEU A 19 -1.86 -3.80 5.15
C LEU A 19 -2.26 -4.07 6.61
N ILE A 20 -3.49 -3.73 7.00
CA ILE A 20 -4.03 -4.06 8.33
C ILE A 20 -4.15 -5.58 8.50
N LEU A 21 -4.67 -6.29 7.49
CA LEU A 21 -4.71 -7.74 7.49
C LEU A 21 -3.31 -8.34 7.62
N ALA A 22 -2.30 -7.81 6.92
CA ALA A 22 -0.92 -8.28 7.04
C ALA A 22 -0.36 -8.13 8.48
N LEU A 23 -0.73 -7.07 9.19
CA LEU A 23 -0.37 -6.90 10.61
C LEU A 23 -1.15 -7.83 11.54
N ALA A 24 -2.43 -8.04 11.26
CA ALA A 24 -3.34 -8.78 12.13
C ALA A 24 -3.22 -10.32 11.97
N LEU A 25 -2.90 -10.81 10.76
CA LEU A 25 -2.78 -12.23 10.52
C LEU A 25 -1.57 -12.80 11.24
N SER A 26 -1.79 -13.86 12.02
CA SER A 26 -0.76 -14.56 12.78
C SER A 26 -0.01 -15.62 11.99
N ASN A 27 0.07 -15.46 10.66
CA ASN A 27 0.70 -16.45 9.77
C ASN A 27 2.12 -16.04 9.34
N TRP A 28 2.80 -15.24 10.15
CA TRP A 28 4.23 -15.00 10.02
C TRP A 28 4.99 -16.22 10.57
N ARG A 29 6.27 -16.40 10.21
CA ARG A 29 7.07 -17.55 10.67
C ARG A 29 7.09 -17.76 12.19
N CYS A 30 6.91 -16.68 12.95
CA CYS A 30 6.85 -16.68 14.42
C CYS A 30 5.44 -16.47 14.99
N GLY A 31 4.39 -16.49 14.16
CA GLY A 31 3.00 -16.26 14.57
C GLY A 31 2.52 -14.83 14.28
N ALA A 32 2.03 -14.14 15.32
CA ALA A 32 1.55 -12.76 15.21
C ALA A 32 2.68 -11.73 15.25
N LEU A 33 2.72 -10.83 14.27
CA LEU A 33 3.77 -9.81 14.10
C LEU A 33 3.94 -8.93 15.34
N LEU A 34 2.83 -8.51 15.96
CA LEU A 34 2.80 -7.60 17.10
C LEU A 34 2.82 -8.29 18.48
N ASN A 35 2.78 -9.63 18.53
CA ASN A 35 2.77 -10.39 19.78
C ASN A 35 3.92 -11.42 19.79
N SER A 36 3.68 -12.61 19.24
CA SER A 36 4.60 -13.74 19.30
C SER A 36 5.96 -13.44 18.67
N CYS A 37 6.00 -12.65 17.59
CA CYS A 37 7.23 -12.28 16.90
C CYS A 37 8.09 -11.27 17.67
N LEU A 38 7.51 -10.42 18.54
CA LEU A 38 8.24 -9.48 19.39
C LEU A 38 8.93 -10.16 20.57
N ASN A 39 8.51 -11.39 20.92
CA ASN A 39 9.10 -12.17 22.01
C ASN A 39 10.16 -13.20 21.52
N SER A 40 10.49 -13.17 20.23
CA SER A 40 11.48 -14.04 19.58
C SER A 40 12.90 -13.45 19.64
N PRO A 41 13.98 -14.24 19.58
CA PRO A 41 15.35 -13.73 19.41
C PRO A 41 15.54 -12.85 18.16
N THR A 42 14.63 -12.93 17.17
CA THR A 42 14.61 -12.08 15.97
C THR A 42 13.75 -10.81 16.10
N LYS A 43 13.36 -10.43 17.33
CA LYS A 43 12.45 -9.32 17.61
C LYS A 43 12.82 -8.01 16.91
N ASP A 44 14.11 -7.68 16.84
CA ASP A 44 14.55 -6.37 16.34
C ASP A 44 14.18 -6.21 14.86
N SER A 45 14.35 -7.28 14.07
CA SER A 45 13.99 -7.29 12.67
C SER A 45 12.48 -7.17 12.47
N TYR A 46 11.70 -7.92 13.24
CA TYR A 46 10.23 -7.89 13.15
C TYR A 46 9.62 -6.58 13.65
N GLN A 47 10.23 -5.96 14.67
CA GLN A 47 9.83 -4.65 15.18
C GLN A 47 10.06 -3.55 14.13
N ILE A 48 11.18 -3.60 13.40
CA ILE A 48 11.46 -2.68 12.29
C ILE A 48 10.40 -2.87 11.19
N VAL A 49 10.15 -4.11 10.74
CA VAL A 49 9.14 -4.42 9.71
C VAL A 49 7.75 -3.93 10.13
N GLY A 50 7.34 -4.24 11.35
CA GLY A 50 6.05 -3.78 11.91
C GLY A 50 5.97 -2.26 12.00
N GLY A 51 7.04 -1.59 12.41
CA GLY A 51 7.11 -0.13 12.46
C GLY A 51 6.98 0.52 11.08
N LEU A 52 7.68 0.01 10.08
CA LEU A 52 7.56 0.52 8.71
C LEU A 52 6.15 0.30 8.15
N LEU A 53 5.56 -0.89 8.35
CA LEU A 53 4.18 -1.18 7.93
C LEU A 53 3.15 -0.27 8.61
N LEU A 54 3.26 -0.07 9.93
CA LEU A 54 2.41 0.85 10.68
C LEU A 54 2.53 2.28 10.15
N SER A 55 3.75 2.74 9.90
CA SER A 55 3.99 4.08 9.35
C SER A 55 3.40 4.24 7.93
N ALA A 56 3.50 3.19 7.10
CA ALA A 56 2.90 3.18 5.77
C ALA A 56 1.36 3.29 5.85
N ILE A 57 0.72 2.51 6.73
CA ILE A 57 -0.73 2.58 6.96
C ILE A 57 -1.17 3.97 7.40
N ILE A 58 -0.44 4.59 8.33
CA ILE A 58 -0.76 5.95 8.79
C ILE A 58 -0.70 6.94 7.63
N LEU A 59 0.34 6.87 6.79
CA LEU A 59 0.47 7.75 5.62
C LEU A 59 -0.64 7.52 4.59
N ASP A 60 -1.01 6.27 4.32
CA ASP A 60 -2.09 5.93 3.39
C ASP A 60 -3.46 6.39 3.93
N ILE A 61 -3.70 6.30 5.24
CA ILE A 61 -4.90 6.85 5.88
C ILE A 61 -4.92 8.38 5.73
N LEU A 62 -3.81 9.07 5.99
CA LEU A 62 -3.74 10.51 5.77
C LEU A 62 -4.00 10.85 4.29
N ALA A 63 -3.40 10.11 3.35
CA ALA A 63 -3.64 10.29 1.91
C ALA A 63 -5.13 10.13 1.58
N LEU A 64 -5.80 9.12 2.13
CA LEU A 64 -7.23 8.89 1.94
C LEU A 64 -8.07 10.06 2.49
N VAL A 65 -7.74 10.59 3.67
CA VAL A 65 -8.39 11.77 4.23
C VAL A 65 -8.23 12.99 3.32
N PHE A 66 -7.03 13.24 2.79
CA PHE A 66 -6.81 14.34 1.83
C PHE A 66 -7.61 14.15 0.54
N VAL A 67 -7.74 12.91 0.05
CA VAL A 67 -8.57 12.59 -1.12
C VAL A 67 -10.05 12.90 -0.84
N ILE A 68 -10.58 12.50 0.31
CA ILE A 68 -11.97 12.77 0.71
C ILE A 68 -12.21 14.28 0.86
N VAL A 69 -11.29 15.00 1.52
CA VAL A 69 -11.36 16.45 1.69
C VAL A 69 -11.30 17.17 0.33
N SER A 70 -10.50 16.68 -0.61
CA SER A 70 -10.44 17.20 -1.99
C SER A 70 -11.77 17.05 -2.74
N CYS A 71 -12.57 16.04 -2.38
CA CYS A 71 -13.88 15.81 -2.96
C CYS A 71 -14.94 16.73 -2.34
N ALA A 72 -14.85 16.96 -1.02
CA ALA A 72 -15.79 17.81 -0.28
C ALA A 72 -15.53 19.31 -0.46
N ARG A 73 -14.27 19.72 -0.57
CA ARG A 73 -13.84 21.10 -0.85
C ARG A 73 -13.11 21.11 -2.17
N SER A 74 -13.61 21.90 -3.14
CA SER A 74 -12.99 22.11 -4.46
C SER A 74 -11.70 22.94 -4.35
N MET A 75 -10.74 22.44 -3.57
CA MET A 75 -9.47 23.10 -3.27
C MET A 75 -8.37 22.45 -4.14
N PRO A 76 -7.42 23.23 -4.69
CA PRO A 76 -6.41 22.69 -5.61
C PRO A 76 -5.23 21.98 -4.93
N TRP A 77 -4.94 22.33 -3.67
CA TRP A 77 -3.79 21.84 -2.88
C TRP A 77 -3.83 20.37 -2.43
N PRO A 78 -4.97 19.77 -2.04
CA PRO A 78 -4.96 18.45 -1.42
C PRO A 78 -4.67 17.28 -2.41
N LYS A 79 -4.69 17.54 -3.72
CA LYS A 79 -4.38 16.53 -4.76
C LYS A 79 -2.90 16.13 -4.84
N PRO A 80 -1.95 17.07 -5.04
CA PRO A 80 -0.52 16.71 -5.07
C PRO A 80 -0.03 16.17 -3.73
N THR A 81 -0.57 16.68 -2.62
CA THR A 81 -0.24 16.20 -1.27
C THR A 81 -0.69 14.75 -1.09
N ALA A 82 -1.93 14.40 -1.40
CA ALA A 82 -2.41 13.02 -1.31
C ALA A 82 -1.54 12.06 -2.14
N LEU A 83 -1.17 12.47 -3.36
CA LEU A 83 -0.31 11.68 -4.24
C LEU A 83 1.07 11.45 -3.59
N ALA A 84 1.70 12.51 -3.06
CA ALA A 84 3.00 12.41 -2.40
C ALA A 84 2.95 11.47 -1.18
N LEU A 85 1.87 11.52 -0.37
CA LEU A 85 1.69 10.62 0.75
C LEU A 85 1.51 9.16 0.30
N THR A 86 0.72 8.89 -0.74
CA THR A 86 0.57 7.53 -1.30
C THR A 86 1.90 6.96 -1.79
N TRP A 87 2.73 7.78 -2.46
CA TRP A 87 4.08 7.35 -2.86
C TRP A 87 4.96 7.02 -1.66
N ALA A 88 4.93 7.86 -0.62
CA ALA A 88 5.70 7.61 0.60
C ALA A 88 5.24 6.32 1.31
N GLY A 89 3.93 6.10 1.46
CA GLY A 89 3.36 4.87 2.03
C GLY A 89 3.72 3.62 1.22
N GLY A 90 3.66 3.71 -0.10
CA GLY A 90 4.10 2.65 -1.02
C GLY A 90 5.59 2.32 -0.88
N ILE A 91 6.47 3.33 -0.76
CA ILE A 91 7.91 3.10 -0.58
C ILE A 91 8.19 2.49 0.79
N LEU A 92 7.53 2.94 1.85
CA LEU A 92 7.68 2.39 3.20
C LEU A 92 7.23 0.94 3.28
N SER A 93 6.09 0.59 2.66
CA SER A 93 5.63 -0.80 2.60
C SER A 93 6.59 -1.68 1.80
N LEU A 94 7.07 -1.23 0.62
CA LEU A 94 8.09 -1.96 -0.13
C LEU A 94 9.39 -2.15 0.67
N THR A 95 9.81 -1.12 1.40
CA THR A 95 11.02 -1.17 2.24
C THR A 95 10.83 -2.14 3.41
N ALA A 96 9.65 -2.18 4.03
CA ALA A 96 9.33 -3.12 5.11
C ALA A 96 9.47 -4.56 4.63
N VAL A 97 8.88 -4.87 3.47
CA VAL A 97 8.91 -6.24 2.93
C VAL A 97 10.31 -6.58 2.42
N ALA A 98 11.01 -5.67 1.75
CA ALA A 98 12.40 -5.88 1.35
C ALA A 98 13.31 -6.15 2.57
N TYR A 99 13.12 -5.39 3.65
CA TYR A 99 13.85 -5.61 4.89
C TYR A 99 13.56 -6.98 5.49
N TYR A 100 12.28 -7.40 5.53
CA TYR A 100 11.88 -8.74 5.97
C TYR A 100 12.63 -9.83 5.19
N TYR A 101 12.63 -9.78 3.85
CA TYR A 101 13.33 -10.79 3.06
C TYR A 101 14.87 -10.69 3.18
N SER A 102 15.40 -9.51 3.49
CA SER A 102 16.84 -9.35 3.70
C SER A 102 17.36 -9.93 5.02
N LYS A 103 16.54 -9.90 6.08
CA LYS A 103 16.97 -10.26 7.43
C LYS A 103 16.31 -11.51 8.01
N VAL A 104 15.16 -11.91 7.48
CA VAL A 104 14.37 -13.02 8.01
C VAL A 104 14.28 -14.15 6.99
N ASP A 105 13.85 -13.87 5.76
CA ASP A 105 13.61 -14.88 4.73
C ASP A 105 14.31 -14.55 3.42
N GLN A 106 15.41 -15.21 3.07
CA GLN A 106 16.21 -14.88 1.88
C GLN A 106 15.57 -15.26 0.53
N THR A 107 14.26 -15.50 0.47
CA THR A 107 13.54 -15.99 -0.72
C THR A 107 12.90 -14.82 -1.50
N TYR A 108 13.70 -14.06 -2.25
CA TYR A 108 13.23 -12.86 -2.96
C TYR A 108 12.36 -13.10 -4.20
N SER A 109 12.40 -14.30 -4.78
CA SER A 109 11.67 -14.66 -6.00
C SER A 109 10.14 -14.46 -5.91
N PRO A 110 9.43 -14.99 -4.88
CA PRO A 110 8.00 -14.75 -4.73
C PRO A 110 7.64 -13.26 -4.54
N LEU A 111 8.49 -12.49 -3.86
CA LEU A 111 8.27 -11.05 -3.67
C LEU A 111 8.28 -10.30 -5.01
N MET A 112 9.32 -10.52 -5.82
CA MET A 112 9.43 -9.87 -7.13
C MET A 112 8.28 -10.27 -8.07
N ALA A 113 7.82 -11.52 -7.99
CA ALA A 113 6.65 -11.98 -8.73
C ALA A 113 5.37 -11.22 -8.32
N VAL A 114 5.10 -11.06 -7.03
CA VAL A 114 3.91 -10.35 -6.53
C VAL A 114 3.94 -8.87 -6.92
N ILE A 115 5.10 -8.22 -6.86
CA ILE A 115 5.27 -6.83 -7.30
C ILE A 115 4.97 -6.72 -8.79
N GLY A 116 5.55 -7.60 -9.62
CA GLY A 116 5.33 -7.62 -11.07
C GLY A 116 3.86 -7.85 -11.43
N MET A 117 3.19 -8.80 -10.78
CA MET A 117 1.75 -9.06 -10.99
C MET A 117 0.90 -7.86 -10.62
N SER A 118 1.19 -7.19 -9.50
CA SER A 118 0.45 -6.01 -9.04
C SER A 118 0.56 -4.84 -10.02
N PHE A 119 1.78 -4.57 -10.53
CA PHE A 119 2.00 -3.54 -11.55
C PHE A 119 1.31 -3.87 -12.88
N ALA A 120 1.40 -5.11 -13.34
CA ALA A 120 0.74 -5.56 -14.57
C ALA A 120 -0.78 -5.38 -14.47
N LEU A 121 -1.38 -5.78 -13.35
CA LEU A 121 -2.80 -5.63 -13.09
C LEU A 121 -3.22 -4.16 -13.03
N ALA A 122 -2.47 -3.32 -12.31
CA ALA A 122 -2.75 -1.88 -12.23
C ALA A 122 -2.69 -1.19 -13.61
N MET A 123 -1.71 -1.56 -14.43
CA MET A 123 -1.62 -1.07 -15.81
C MET A 123 -2.79 -1.55 -16.67
N ALA A 124 -3.14 -2.83 -16.61
CA ALA A 124 -4.26 -3.41 -17.36
C ALA A 124 -5.59 -2.70 -17.03
N ILE A 125 -5.86 -2.46 -15.75
CA ILE A 125 -7.06 -1.73 -15.31
C ILE A 125 -7.05 -0.30 -15.87
N ASN A 126 -5.94 0.42 -15.73
CA ASN A 126 -5.82 1.80 -16.20
C ASN A 126 -6.00 1.92 -17.72
N VAL A 127 -5.38 1.03 -18.49
CA VAL A 127 -5.51 0.99 -19.96
C VAL A 127 -6.95 0.66 -20.36
N THR A 128 -7.58 -0.34 -19.73
CA THR A 128 -8.97 -0.72 -20.01
C THR A 128 -9.93 0.44 -19.82
N ILE A 129 -9.80 1.18 -18.71
CA ILE A 129 -10.64 2.36 -18.43
C ILE A 129 -10.42 3.46 -19.47
N ARG A 130 -9.17 3.68 -19.89
CA ARG A 130 -8.85 4.65 -20.95
C ARG A 130 -9.45 4.26 -22.29
N MET A 131 -9.38 2.98 -22.66
CA MET A 131 -9.97 2.46 -23.91
C MET A 131 -11.49 2.64 -23.92
N ILE A 132 -12.18 2.27 -22.84
CA ILE A 132 -13.63 2.45 -22.72
C ILE A 132 -13.99 3.95 -22.80
N ALA A 133 -13.25 4.81 -22.11
CA ALA A 133 -13.50 6.25 -22.12
C ALA A 133 -13.19 6.93 -23.47
N ALA A 134 -12.33 6.34 -24.30
CA ALA A 134 -12.08 6.77 -25.66
C ALA A 134 -13.22 6.32 -26.61
N ASN A 135 -13.74 5.11 -26.41
CA ASN A 135 -14.80 4.55 -27.24
C ASN A 135 -16.16 5.21 -27.00
N VAL A 136 -16.47 5.61 -25.77
CA VAL A 136 -17.73 6.33 -25.41
C VAL A 136 -17.74 7.78 -25.93
N ARG A 137 -16.58 8.34 -26.30
CA ARG A 137 -16.46 9.71 -26.85
C ARG A 137 -16.51 9.77 -28.38
N LYS A 138 -16.56 8.63 -29.06
CA LYS A 138 -16.88 8.54 -30.49
C LYS A 138 -18.37 8.33 -30.66
#